data_AF-A0A260Z6T1-F1
#
_entry.id   AF-A0A260Z6T1-F1
#
_cell.length_a   1.000
_cell.length_b   1.000
_cell.length_c   1.000
_cell.angle_alpha   90.00
_cell.angle_beta   90.00
_cell.angle_gamma   90.00
#
_symmetry.space_group_name_H-M   'P 1'
#
loop_
_entity.id
_entity.type
_entity.pdbx_description
1 polymer ?
#
loop_
_entity_poly.entity_id
_entity_poly.type
_entity_poly.pdbx_seq_one_letter_code
_entity_poly.pdbx_strand_id
1 'polypeptide(L)'
;MTFGNRLARQKKVSPQKDTRQKFNGFPLHFLPPSALRRVLIQFDLLDILEISLMSKKLRALIQECSIPVHSLGFRWYRIKMYRFGECDEHCEIGFYKEREEYFVSETRRKKKRETVNTINCSPVDENDGRVVLFNYLNELFVVQQLHYTVDCWPTSFIDNYMYKLPRRIYSLTIPGDGKIQNGAVHIDVYLETFHSIDCLKITNGEFRLSKNKRPIKTLVFEYAMVPISDVNQFECDSLEISNNIFRSTDYLNKLFWNWKNNKTRLSYLRISFERDQYNLIRILEGIELEPSRYADCFEIKRDCDGLMAVIGFGRRFLEIKHKQNCKIEDQKTITANKFPMFKLPLLTCNRPEDTIIYCTPINSADVLVAFEYFLGLYKFQTVSYRARDPTYTYNDGVWQVPKINLWNLALGTSSNDSKWFQSINDLEVEVPVRKLPETMSHIRSISLTQPQKLSFNDLLKLNHSSISVSNHELTEGLIKTWIKHWKENNTKIETLSLLKKQWHTYNLEYILSGLNKKPWETKNEKEREEYLQSSMGAVWEIQRNSDGAKASVGIRGGYLEMKVWKD
;
A
#
# COMPACT_ATOMS: atom_id res chain seq x y z
N MET A 1 41.97 -56.27 -11.08
CA MET A 1 43.09 -56.69 -10.21
C MET A 1 43.90 -55.45 -9.84
N THR A 2 44.04 -55.21 -8.54
CA THR A 2 45.00 -54.33 -7.82
C THR A 2 45.33 -52.93 -8.36
N PHE A 3 44.75 -51.90 -7.73
CA PHE A 3 45.38 -50.64 -7.28
C PHE A 3 44.43 -50.11 -6.18
N GLY A 4 44.78 -49.68 -4.97
CA GLY A 4 46.02 -49.25 -4.34
C GLY A 4 45.61 -48.17 -3.31
N ASN A 5 45.07 -48.59 -2.15
CA ASN A 5 44.57 -47.69 -1.10
C ASN A 5 45.71 -46.90 -0.42
N ARG A 6 45.74 -45.57 -0.59
CA ARG A 6 46.50 -44.65 0.26
C ARG A 6 45.56 -44.05 1.32
N LEU A 7 45.59 -44.62 2.52
CA LEU A 7 45.06 -44.01 3.73
C LEU A 7 46.06 -42.98 4.26
N ALA A 8 45.67 -41.71 4.27
CA ALA A 8 46.40 -40.63 4.91
C ALA A 8 46.36 -40.79 6.43
N ARG A 9 47.55 -40.84 7.05
CA ARG A 9 47.74 -40.81 8.51
C ARG A 9 47.31 -39.45 9.08
N GLN A 10 46.22 -39.40 9.83
CA GLN A 10 45.95 -38.27 10.73
C GLN A 10 46.79 -38.41 12.01
N LYS A 11 47.59 -37.38 12.30
CA LYS A 11 48.34 -37.24 13.56
C LYS A 11 47.35 -37.13 14.73
N LYS A 12 47.44 -38.05 15.69
CA LYS A 12 46.83 -37.91 17.03
C LYS A 12 47.43 -36.69 17.72
N VAL A 13 46.65 -35.62 17.84
CA VAL A 13 46.93 -34.51 18.77
C VAL A 13 46.34 -34.92 20.13
N SER A 14 47.19 -34.93 21.16
CA SER A 14 46.78 -35.18 22.54
C SER A 14 45.91 -34.03 23.06
N PRO A 15 44.83 -34.28 23.83
CA PRO A 15 43.98 -33.21 24.32
C PRO A 15 44.72 -32.44 25.42
N GLN A 16 44.89 -31.13 25.22
CA GLN A 16 45.25 -30.20 26.29
C GLN A 16 44.17 -30.27 27.38
N LYS A 17 44.58 -30.52 28.63
CA LYS A 17 43.71 -30.46 29.80
C LYS A 17 43.28 -29.01 30.01
N ASP A 18 42.05 -28.69 29.61
CA ASP A 18 41.40 -27.42 29.89
C ASP A 18 41.05 -27.37 31.39
N THR A 19 41.81 -26.59 32.16
CA THR A 19 41.67 -26.42 33.63
C THR A 19 40.66 -25.35 34.02
N ARG A 20 39.69 -25.04 33.15
CA ARG A 20 38.54 -24.21 33.55
C ARG A 20 37.73 -24.98 34.58
N GLN A 21 37.64 -24.43 35.79
CA GLN A 21 36.65 -24.83 36.80
C GLN A 21 35.31 -24.99 36.10
N LYS A 22 34.80 -26.23 36.01
CA LYS A 22 33.46 -26.50 35.49
C LYS A 22 32.50 -25.76 36.38
N PHE A 23 31.95 -24.65 35.90
CA PHE A 23 30.87 -23.96 36.56
C PHE A 23 29.70 -24.94 36.55
N ASN A 24 29.44 -25.58 37.70
CA ASN A 24 28.24 -26.39 37.87
C ASN A 24 27.08 -25.40 37.83
N GLY A 25 26.41 -25.32 36.68
CA GLY A 25 25.30 -24.38 36.46
C GLY A 25 24.26 -24.45 37.58
N PHE A 26 23.60 -23.33 37.85
CA PHE A 26 22.61 -23.27 38.91
C PHE A 26 21.33 -24.06 38.50
N PRO A 27 20.88 -25.04 39.29
CA PRO A 27 19.70 -25.83 38.98
C PRO A 27 18.41 -25.01 39.14
N LEU A 28 17.84 -24.55 38.02
CA LEU A 28 16.60 -23.75 37.99
C LEU A 28 15.44 -24.36 38.80
N HIS A 29 15.35 -25.70 38.83
CA HIS A 29 14.28 -26.41 39.53
C HIS A 29 14.37 -26.40 41.07
N PHE A 30 15.45 -25.84 41.65
CA PHE A 30 15.54 -25.60 43.09
C PHE A 30 15.04 -24.20 43.50
N LEU A 31 14.68 -23.35 42.54
CA LEU A 31 14.09 -22.06 42.86
C LEU A 31 12.67 -22.23 43.40
N PRO A 32 12.28 -21.47 44.45
CA PRO A 32 10.87 -21.33 44.81
C PRO A 32 10.04 -20.85 43.61
N PRO A 33 8.76 -21.25 43.48
CA PRO A 33 7.93 -20.91 42.31
C PRO A 33 7.89 -19.42 41.96
N SER A 34 7.86 -18.54 42.96
CA SER A 34 7.86 -17.09 42.77
C SER A 34 9.19 -16.56 42.19
N ALA A 35 10.32 -17.13 42.61
CA ALA A 35 11.64 -16.79 42.08
C ALA A 35 11.84 -17.39 40.68
N LEU A 36 11.44 -18.64 40.48
CA LEU A 36 11.48 -19.29 39.18
C LEU A 36 10.67 -18.51 38.15
N ARG A 37 9.45 -18.09 38.51
CA ARG A 37 8.61 -17.24 37.65
C ARG A 37 9.32 -15.95 37.26
N ARG A 38 9.97 -15.26 38.20
CA ARG A 38 10.72 -14.03 37.92
C ARG A 38 11.87 -14.29 36.94
N VAL A 39 12.59 -15.39 37.10
CA VAL A 39 13.68 -15.79 36.19
C VAL A 39 13.12 -16.10 34.81
N LEU A 40 12.07 -16.91 34.71
CA LEU A 40 11.46 -17.29 33.43
C LEU A 40 10.87 -16.09 32.69
N ILE A 41 10.32 -15.09 33.38
CA ILE A 41 9.84 -13.85 32.75
C ILE A 41 10.99 -13.06 32.07
N GLN A 42 12.24 -13.26 32.51
CA GLN A 42 13.40 -12.62 31.87
C GLN A 42 13.95 -13.43 30.68
N PHE A 43 13.46 -14.65 30.45
CA PHE A 43 13.92 -15.50 29.35
C PHE A 43 13.08 -15.22 28.11
N ASP A 44 13.64 -15.40 26.92
CA ASP A 44 12.84 -15.32 25.71
C ASP A 44 11.85 -16.49 25.65
N LEU A 45 10.70 -16.29 24.98
CA LEU A 45 9.71 -17.37 24.79
C LEU A 45 10.31 -18.64 24.17
N LEU A 46 11.33 -18.49 23.32
CA LEU A 46 12.07 -19.58 22.70
C LEU A 46 12.81 -20.42 23.75
N ASP A 47 13.57 -19.78 24.63
CA ASP A 47 14.32 -20.47 25.69
C ASP A 47 13.39 -21.23 26.63
N ILE A 48 12.25 -20.62 27.00
CA ILE A 48 11.25 -21.28 27.86
C ILE A 48 10.70 -22.54 27.18
N LEU A 49 10.42 -22.46 25.88
CA LEU A 49 9.95 -23.60 25.10
C LEU A 49 11.01 -24.69 25.01
N GLU A 50 12.28 -24.35 24.76
CA GLU A 50 13.35 -25.35 24.76
C GLU A 50 13.48 -26.04 26.13
N ILE A 51 13.48 -25.27 27.22
CA ILE A 51 13.55 -25.78 28.59
C ILE A 51 12.36 -26.69 28.91
N SER A 52 11.15 -26.33 28.45
CA SER A 52 9.94 -27.12 28.69
C SER A 52 9.97 -28.47 27.94
N LEU A 53 10.73 -28.55 26.85
CA LEU A 53 10.92 -29.79 26.08
C LEU A 53 12.01 -30.69 26.68
N MET A 54 12.91 -30.17 27.52
CA MET A 54 14.00 -30.97 28.13
C MET A 54 13.50 -32.02 29.14
N SER A 55 12.41 -31.76 29.87
CA SER A 55 11.82 -32.75 30.77
C SER A 55 10.37 -32.45 31.17
N LYS A 56 9.61 -33.50 31.51
CA LYS A 56 8.24 -33.38 32.05
C LYS A 56 8.18 -32.58 33.35
N LYS A 57 9.20 -32.68 34.21
CA LYS A 57 9.28 -31.96 35.48
C LYS A 57 9.44 -30.45 35.25
N LEU A 58 10.32 -30.05 34.32
CA LEU A 58 10.51 -28.64 33.97
C LEU A 58 9.26 -28.05 33.31
N ARG A 59 8.60 -28.82 32.41
CA ARG A 59 7.31 -28.42 31.85
C ARG A 59 6.29 -28.08 32.95
N ALA A 60 6.10 -28.98 33.92
CA ALA A 60 5.14 -28.76 35.01
C ALA A 60 5.48 -27.50 35.82
N LEU A 61 6.76 -27.29 36.14
CA LEU A 61 7.22 -26.09 36.85
C LEU A 61 6.95 -24.80 36.06
N ILE A 62 7.16 -24.81 34.74
CA ILE A 62 6.89 -23.66 33.87
C ILE A 62 5.38 -23.38 33.83
N GLN A 63 4.54 -24.42 33.74
CA GLN A 63 3.08 -24.29 33.76
C GLN A 63 2.61 -23.66 35.09
N GLU A 64 3.14 -24.11 36.22
CA GLU A 64 2.83 -23.54 37.54
C GLU A 64 3.24 -22.06 37.64
N CYS A 65 4.30 -21.65 36.94
CA CYS A 65 4.74 -20.26 36.91
C CYS A 65 3.79 -19.32 36.16
N SER A 66 2.80 -19.84 35.42
CA SER A 66 1.74 -19.04 34.77
C SER A 66 2.32 -17.88 33.95
N ILE A 67 3.25 -18.21 33.04
CA ILE A 67 3.93 -17.21 32.21
C ILE A 67 2.93 -16.62 31.21
N PRO A 68 2.71 -15.29 31.23
CA PRO A 68 1.71 -14.66 30.37
C PRO A 68 2.20 -14.58 28.92
N VAL A 69 1.31 -14.88 27.98
CA VAL A 69 1.48 -14.64 26.55
C VAL A 69 0.29 -13.83 26.08
N HIS A 70 0.56 -12.68 25.46
CA HIS A 70 -0.51 -11.79 24.98
C HIS A 70 -1.31 -12.46 23.86
N SER A 71 -0.63 -12.99 22.85
CA SER A 71 -1.31 -13.65 21.74
C SER A 71 -0.62 -14.92 21.26
N LEU A 72 -1.44 -15.90 20.89
CA LEU A 72 -1.04 -17.14 20.26
C LEU A 72 -1.84 -17.31 18.96
N GLY A 73 -1.14 -17.29 17.83
CA GLY A 73 -1.70 -17.33 16.49
C GLY A 73 -1.44 -18.67 15.81
N PHE A 74 -2.49 -19.32 15.32
CA PHE A 74 -2.41 -20.51 14.48
C PHE A 74 -2.63 -20.15 13.01
N ARG A 75 -1.67 -20.49 12.17
CA ARG A 75 -1.76 -20.49 10.71
C ARG A 75 -1.33 -21.85 10.19
N TRP A 76 -1.68 -22.20 8.96
CA TRP A 76 -1.39 -23.55 8.50
C TRP A 76 0.11 -23.88 8.55
N TYR A 77 0.94 -22.98 8.00
CA TYR A 77 2.38 -23.19 7.92
C TYR A 77 3.16 -22.61 9.09
N ARG A 78 2.49 -22.06 10.12
CA ARG A 78 3.19 -21.45 11.25
C ARG A 78 2.33 -21.21 12.49
N ILE A 79 2.97 -21.25 13.66
CA ILE A 79 2.43 -20.74 14.92
C ILE A 79 3.21 -19.48 15.29
N LYS A 80 2.53 -18.43 15.74
CA LYS A 80 3.15 -17.19 16.23
C LYS A 80 2.77 -16.95 17.68
N MET A 81 3.74 -16.60 18.51
CA MET A 81 3.53 -16.21 19.90
C MET A 81 4.05 -14.80 20.12
N TYR A 82 3.29 -13.99 20.84
CA TYR A 82 3.72 -12.66 21.25
C TYR A 82 3.53 -12.49 22.75
N ARG A 83 4.61 -12.12 23.46
CA ARG A 83 4.54 -11.89 24.91
C ARG A 83 3.93 -10.52 25.23
N PHE A 84 4.34 -9.48 24.52
CA PHE A 84 3.89 -8.10 24.72
C PHE A 84 3.42 -7.50 23.39
N GLY A 85 2.11 -7.38 23.19
CA GLY A 85 1.54 -6.77 21.97
C GLY A 85 2.07 -7.37 20.65
N GLU A 86 1.84 -6.71 19.52
CA GLU A 86 2.29 -7.22 18.21
C GLU A 86 3.77 -6.93 17.88
N CYS A 87 4.53 -6.21 18.72
CA CYS A 87 5.77 -5.56 18.30
C CYS A 87 7.05 -5.81 19.11
N ASP A 88 7.00 -6.37 20.34
CA ASP A 88 8.19 -6.35 21.21
C ASP A 88 8.95 -7.70 21.27
N GLU A 89 8.32 -8.75 21.81
CA GLU A 89 8.93 -10.08 21.95
C GLU A 89 8.02 -11.13 21.30
N HIS A 90 8.53 -11.79 20.25
CA HIS A 90 7.79 -12.83 19.53
C HIS A 90 8.64 -14.05 19.22
N CYS A 91 7.97 -15.20 19.15
CA CYS A 91 8.52 -16.48 18.71
C CYS A 91 7.64 -17.02 17.59
N GLU A 92 8.26 -17.50 16.50
CA GLU A 92 7.56 -18.12 15.37
C GLU A 92 8.01 -19.58 15.21
N ILE A 93 7.05 -20.48 15.04
CA ILE A 93 7.33 -21.88 14.71
C ILE A 93 6.80 -22.12 13.30
N GLY A 94 7.69 -22.36 12.33
CA GLY A 94 7.35 -22.63 10.95
C GLY A 94 7.28 -24.13 10.64
N PHE A 95 6.28 -24.54 9.85
CA PHE A 95 6.12 -25.90 9.33
C PHE A 95 6.49 -25.92 7.84
N TYR A 96 7.78 -25.96 7.54
CA TYR A 96 8.26 -26.04 6.17
C TYR A 96 8.64 -27.48 5.85
N LYS A 97 8.04 -28.07 4.81
CA LYS A 97 8.66 -29.22 4.17
C LYS A 97 9.97 -28.73 3.56
N GLU A 98 11.09 -29.32 3.96
CA GLU A 98 12.27 -29.30 3.10
C GLU A 98 11.80 -29.88 1.76
N ARG A 99 11.69 -29.02 0.74
CA ARG A 99 11.48 -29.53 -0.62
C ARG A 99 12.78 -30.24 -0.98
N GLU A 100 12.74 -31.56 -1.11
CA GLU A 100 13.86 -32.38 -1.60
C GLU A 100 14.29 -32.05 -3.05
N GLU A 101 13.69 -31.05 -3.73
CA GLU A 101 13.95 -30.81 -5.17
C GLU A 101 14.26 -29.35 -5.56
N TYR A 102 14.76 -28.53 -4.64
CA TYR A 102 15.55 -27.38 -5.08
C TYR A 102 16.99 -27.56 -4.63
N PHE A 103 17.77 -28.24 -5.48
CA PHE A 103 19.15 -27.84 -5.73
C PHE A 103 19.13 -26.33 -6.01
N VAL A 104 19.38 -25.55 -4.96
CA VAL A 104 19.53 -24.11 -5.04
C VAL A 104 20.79 -23.87 -5.86
N SER A 105 20.58 -23.54 -7.13
CA SER A 105 21.50 -22.64 -7.84
C SER A 105 21.80 -21.46 -6.93
N GLU A 106 23.08 -21.27 -6.62
CA GLU A 106 23.62 -20.30 -5.67
C GLU A 106 23.30 -18.82 -5.97
N THR A 107 22.50 -18.50 -6.99
CA THR A 107 22.32 -17.13 -7.49
C THR A 107 21.06 -16.42 -7.01
N ARG A 108 20.23 -17.02 -6.13
CA ARG A 108 19.06 -16.34 -5.53
C ARG A 108 18.93 -16.41 -4.02
N ARG A 109 20.05 -16.46 -3.28
CA ARG A 109 20.08 -16.02 -1.88
C ARG A 109 19.93 -14.49 -1.82
N LYS A 110 18.71 -13.98 -2.10
CA LYS A 110 18.26 -12.81 -1.37
C LYS A 110 18.29 -13.23 0.09
N LYS A 111 19.19 -12.62 0.87
CA LYS A 111 19.33 -12.75 2.32
C LYS A 111 17.94 -12.82 2.98
N LYS A 112 17.38 -14.02 3.16
CA LYS A 112 16.35 -14.25 4.16
C LYS A 112 17.12 -14.09 5.46
N ARG A 113 16.97 -12.93 6.10
CA ARG A 113 17.33 -12.80 7.51
C ARG A 113 16.49 -13.87 8.20
N GLU A 114 17.11 -15.00 8.55
CA GLU A 114 16.58 -15.83 9.62
C GLU A 114 16.51 -14.90 10.81
N THR A 115 15.29 -14.47 11.14
CA THR A 115 15.03 -13.75 12.37
C THR A 115 15.39 -14.72 13.49
N VAL A 116 16.14 -14.24 14.48
CA VAL A 116 16.72 -15.03 15.59
C VAL A 116 15.69 -15.86 16.37
N ASN A 117 14.39 -15.62 16.16
CA ASN A 117 13.29 -16.18 16.93
C ASN A 117 12.37 -17.13 16.13
N THR A 118 12.89 -17.82 15.11
CA THR A 118 12.11 -18.80 14.31
C THR A 118 12.62 -20.22 14.49
N ILE A 119 11.74 -21.13 14.93
CA ILE A 119 11.98 -22.58 14.95
C ILE A 119 11.35 -23.20 13.71
N ASN A 120 12.07 -24.03 12.98
CA ASN A 120 11.49 -24.84 11.92
C ASN A 120 11.17 -26.24 12.46
N CYS A 121 9.93 -26.70 12.27
CA CYS A 121 9.47 -28.01 12.71
C CYS A 121 8.89 -28.83 11.56
N SER A 122 9.22 -30.12 11.53
CA SER A 122 8.68 -31.10 10.58
C SER A 122 7.86 -32.13 11.35
N PRO A 123 6.54 -31.91 11.55
CA PRO A 123 5.71 -32.83 12.30
C PRO A 123 5.58 -34.18 11.59
N VAL A 124 5.64 -35.27 12.35
CA VAL A 124 5.53 -36.66 11.83
C VAL A 124 4.16 -36.90 11.19
N ASP A 125 3.09 -36.47 11.86
CA ASP A 125 1.76 -36.32 11.26
C ASP A 125 1.52 -34.83 11.02
N GLU A 126 1.38 -34.44 9.75
CA GLU A 126 1.24 -33.03 9.38
C GLU A 126 0.03 -32.34 10.00
N ASN A 127 -1.08 -33.06 10.21
CA ASN A 127 -2.29 -32.47 10.74
C ASN A 127 -2.25 -32.53 12.27
N ASP A 128 -2.05 -33.74 12.83
CA ASP A 128 -2.13 -33.95 14.27
C ASP A 128 -0.97 -33.28 15.02
N GLY A 129 0.25 -33.36 14.48
CA GLY A 129 1.43 -32.78 15.11
C GLY A 129 1.35 -31.26 15.27
N ARG A 130 0.71 -30.55 14.32
CA ARG A 130 0.51 -29.10 14.39
C ARG A 130 -0.50 -28.74 15.50
N VAL A 131 -1.59 -29.50 15.61
CA VAL A 131 -2.58 -29.31 16.67
C VAL A 131 -1.98 -29.62 18.03
N VAL A 132 -1.25 -30.73 18.16
CA VAL A 132 -0.60 -31.14 19.41
C VAL A 132 0.38 -30.07 19.88
N LEU A 133 1.19 -29.53 18.98
CA LEU A 133 2.11 -28.45 19.32
C LEU A 133 1.37 -27.17 19.71
N PHE A 134 0.31 -26.79 18.99
CA PHE A 134 -0.48 -25.61 19.33
C PHE A 134 -1.14 -25.73 20.71
N ASN A 135 -1.74 -26.88 21.01
CA ASN A 135 -2.34 -27.17 22.30
C ASN A 135 -1.29 -27.22 23.41
N TYR A 136 -0.12 -27.80 23.15
CA TYR A 136 1.00 -27.79 24.08
C TYR A 136 1.39 -26.35 24.48
N LEU A 137 1.50 -25.43 23.52
CA LEU A 137 1.83 -24.03 23.79
C LEU A 137 0.71 -23.33 24.56
N ASN A 138 -0.54 -23.57 24.18
CA ASN A 138 -1.71 -23.02 24.87
C ASN A 138 -1.86 -23.55 26.32
N GLU A 139 -1.36 -24.75 26.61
CA GLU A 139 -1.28 -25.32 27.96
C GLU A 139 -0.03 -24.88 28.73
N LEU A 140 1.06 -24.56 28.03
CA LEU A 140 2.32 -24.15 28.65
C LEU A 140 2.25 -22.71 29.18
N PHE A 141 1.56 -21.84 28.44
CA PHE A 141 1.47 -20.41 28.72
C PHE A 141 0.05 -19.98 29.11
N VAL A 142 -0.06 -18.86 29.83
CA VAL A 142 -1.34 -18.19 30.07
C VAL A 142 -1.62 -17.26 28.89
N VAL A 143 -2.28 -17.81 27.87
CA VAL A 143 -2.60 -17.10 26.62
C VAL A 143 -3.83 -16.19 26.82
N GLN A 144 -3.67 -14.89 26.56
CA GLN A 144 -4.78 -13.92 26.65
C GLN A 144 -5.66 -13.95 25.40
N GLN A 145 -5.06 -13.99 24.21
CA GLN A 145 -5.77 -13.92 22.94
C GLN A 145 -5.35 -15.05 21.99
N LEU A 146 -6.35 -15.79 21.51
CA LEU A 146 -6.16 -16.83 20.51
C LEU A 146 -6.59 -16.32 19.13
N HIS A 147 -5.68 -16.41 18.16
CA HIS A 147 -5.92 -15.96 16.80
C HIS A 147 -5.79 -17.11 15.82
N TYR A 148 -6.74 -17.23 14.90
CA TYR A 148 -6.68 -18.22 13.83
C TYR A 148 -6.67 -17.52 12.48
N THR A 149 -5.77 -17.94 11.59
CA THR A 149 -5.82 -17.57 10.17
C THR A 149 -6.03 -18.83 9.37
N VAL A 150 -7.14 -18.88 8.62
CA VAL A 150 -7.52 -20.00 7.76
C VAL A 150 -6.82 -19.87 6.41
N ASP A 151 -5.49 -19.82 6.41
CA ASP A 151 -4.68 -19.75 5.19
C ASP A 151 -4.25 -21.14 4.74
N CYS A 152 -4.84 -21.66 3.66
CA CYS A 152 -4.48 -22.96 3.08
C CYS A 152 -4.71 -24.17 4.01
N TRP A 153 -5.72 -24.11 4.89
CA TRP A 153 -6.11 -25.28 5.69
C TRP A 153 -6.66 -26.36 4.76
N PRO A 154 -6.10 -27.58 4.75
CA PRO A 154 -6.60 -28.65 3.89
C PRO A 154 -7.96 -29.14 4.41
N THR A 155 -8.84 -29.58 3.52
CA THR A 155 -10.15 -30.14 3.88
C THR A 155 -10.04 -31.26 4.90
N SER A 156 -9.02 -32.13 4.76
CA SER A 156 -8.76 -33.20 5.74
C SER A 156 -8.47 -32.69 7.16
N PHE A 157 -7.88 -31.51 7.30
CA PHE A 157 -7.71 -30.86 8.60
C PHE A 157 -9.01 -30.30 9.15
N ILE A 158 -9.78 -29.62 8.30
CA ILE A 158 -11.08 -29.04 8.66
C ILE A 158 -12.00 -30.14 9.19
N ASP A 159 -12.08 -31.26 8.47
CA ASP A 159 -12.99 -32.36 8.78
C ASP A 159 -12.57 -33.15 10.03
N ASN A 160 -11.26 -33.38 10.23
CA ASN A 160 -10.78 -34.38 11.21
C ASN A 160 -9.99 -33.81 12.39
N TYR A 161 -9.59 -32.54 12.36
CA TYR A 161 -8.64 -32.01 13.34
C TYR A 161 -9.03 -30.64 13.90
N MET A 162 -9.78 -29.83 13.16
CA MET A 162 -10.16 -28.48 13.61
C MET A 162 -10.90 -28.49 14.96
N TYR A 163 -11.73 -29.50 15.22
CA TYR A 163 -12.46 -29.62 16.50
C TYR A 163 -11.55 -29.81 17.73
N LYS A 164 -10.28 -30.16 17.52
CA LYS A 164 -9.25 -30.31 18.57
C LYS A 164 -8.57 -28.98 18.94
N LEU A 165 -8.81 -27.91 18.17
CA LEU A 165 -8.33 -26.56 18.50
C LEU A 165 -9.18 -25.94 19.62
N PRO A 166 -8.61 -25.04 20.44
CA PRO A 166 -9.35 -24.24 21.40
C PRO A 166 -10.53 -23.49 20.75
N ARG A 167 -11.73 -23.61 21.35
CA ARG A 167 -12.97 -23.09 20.76
C ARG A 167 -13.33 -21.66 21.11
N ARG A 168 -12.68 -21.08 22.12
CA ARG A 168 -12.86 -19.68 22.54
C ARG A 168 -11.72 -18.87 21.96
N ILE A 169 -12.03 -18.05 20.98
CA ILE A 169 -11.00 -17.41 20.15
C ILE A 169 -11.25 -15.91 20.13
N TYR A 170 -10.17 -15.14 20.16
CA TYR A 170 -10.28 -13.69 20.06
C TYR A 170 -10.52 -13.28 18.61
N SER A 171 -9.75 -13.82 17.66
CA SER A 171 -9.96 -13.49 16.25
C SER A 171 -9.88 -14.68 15.30
N LEU A 172 -10.76 -14.69 14.31
CA LEU A 172 -10.71 -15.57 13.14
C LEU A 172 -10.48 -14.73 11.88
N THR A 173 -9.41 -15.01 11.15
CA THR A 173 -9.13 -14.39 9.85
C THR A 173 -9.31 -15.41 8.74
N ILE A 174 -10.19 -15.11 7.79
CA ILE A 174 -10.45 -15.94 6.61
C ILE A 174 -9.96 -15.17 5.39
N PRO A 175 -8.74 -15.45 4.90
CA PRO A 175 -8.29 -14.93 3.63
C PRO A 175 -9.01 -15.68 2.50
N GLY A 176 -9.58 -14.96 1.56
CA GLY A 176 -9.95 -15.53 0.29
C GLY A 176 -8.76 -15.46 -0.66
N ASP A 177 -8.78 -16.41 -1.57
CA ASP A 177 -7.68 -16.81 -2.41
C ASP A 177 -7.60 -15.99 -3.71
N GLY A 178 -8.39 -14.92 -3.83
CA GLY A 178 -8.55 -14.13 -5.06
C GLY A 178 -9.19 -14.92 -6.22
N LYS A 179 -9.31 -16.24 -6.06
CA LYS A 179 -10.09 -17.17 -6.88
C LYS A 179 -11.28 -17.57 -6.03
N ILE A 180 -12.46 -17.60 -6.63
CA ILE A 180 -13.66 -18.13 -5.98
C ILE A 180 -13.34 -19.63 -5.77
N GLN A 181 -13.16 -20.14 -4.54
CA GLN A 181 -13.98 -21.27 -4.04
C GLN A 181 -13.60 -22.01 -2.75
N ASN A 182 -12.46 -21.86 -2.06
CA ASN A 182 -12.22 -22.75 -0.90
C ASN A 182 -12.54 -22.16 0.49
N GLY A 183 -12.23 -20.89 0.76
CA GLY A 183 -12.45 -20.29 2.09
C GLY A 183 -13.91 -20.01 2.41
N ALA A 184 -14.71 -19.62 1.40
CA ALA A 184 -16.11 -19.25 1.57
C ALA A 184 -17.04 -20.46 1.78
N VAL A 185 -16.70 -21.63 1.24
CA VAL A 185 -17.55 -22.84 1.33
C VAL A 185 -17.63 -23.38 2.76
N HIS A 186 -16.61 -23.10 3.58
CA HIS A 186 -16.50 -23.63 4.94
C HIS A 186 -16.70 -22.58 6.03
N ILE A 187 -17.12 -21.35 5.70
CA ILE A 187 -17.27 -20.31 6.71
C ILE A 187 -18.23 -20.71 7.82
N ASP A 188 -19.32 -21.37 7.46
CA ASP A 188 -20.31 -21.87 8.41
C ASP A 188 -19.72 -22.94 9.32
N VAL A 189 -18.91 -23.85 8.76
CA VAL A 189 -18.19 -24.89 9.51
C VAL A 189 -17.25 -24.26 10.54
N TYR A 190 -16.56 -23.17 10.18
CA TYR A 190 -15.70 -22.43 11.11
C TYR A 190 -16.52 -21.76 12.23
N LEU A 191 -17.59 -21.05 11.87
CA LEU A 191 -18.45 -20.33 12.82
C LEU A 191 -19.21 -21.27 13.75
N GLU A 192 -19.55 -22.47 13.30
CA GLU A 192 -20.14 -23.53 14.13
C GLU A 192 -19.13 -24.06 15.15
N THR A 193 -17.90 -24.31 14.70
CA THR A 193 -16.83 -24.92 15.51
C THR A 193 -16.34 -23.99 16.61
N PHE A 194 -16.16 -22.70 16.33
CA PHE A 194 -15.68 -21.73 17.31
C PHE A 194 -16.87 -21.07 18.03
N HIS A 195 -17.02 -21.36 19.32
CA HIS A 195 -18.21 -20.97 20.10
C HIS A 195 -18.27 -19.49 20.44
N SER A 196 -17.11 -18.84 20.56
CA SER A 196 -16.97 -17.41 20.86
C SER A 196 -15.90 -16.85 19.96
N ILE A 197 -16.27 -15.88 19.13
CA ILE A 197 -15.38 -15.16 18.22
C ILE A 197 -15.60 -13.68 18.50
N ASP A 198 -14.60 -13.01 19.07
CA ASP A 198 -14.72 -11.57 19.33
C ASP A 198 -14.55 -10.78 18.03
N CYS A 199 -13.64 -11.20 17.16
CA CYS A 199 -13.33 -10.53 15.89
C CYS A 199 -13.32 -11.52 14.72
N LEU A 200 -14.21 -11.31 13.74
CA LEU A 200 -14.16 -12.04 12.46
C LEU A 200 -13.64 -11.10 11.38
N LYS A 201 -12.49 -11.44 10.81
CA LYS A 201 -11.86 -10.72 9.71
C LYS A 201 -11.94 -11.56 8.44
N ILE A 202 -12.53 -11.02 7.39
CA ILE A 202 -12.58 -11.64 6.07
C ILE A 202 -11.84 -10.74 5.10
N THR A 203 -10.92 -11.33 4.35
CA THR A 203 -10.10 -10.55 3.41
C THR A 203 -10.14 -11.14 2.01
N ASN A 204 -10.07 -10.31 0.96
CA ASN A 204 -9.89 -10.72 -0.45
C ASN A 204 -10.92 -11.74 -1.01
N GLY A 205 -11.81 -11.34 -1.90
CA GLY A 205 -12.69 -12.28 -2.65
C GLY A 205 -14.17 -12.23 -2.27
N GLU A 206 -14.99 -13.08 -2.89
CA GLU A 206 -16.45 -13.10 -2.70
C GLU A 206 -16.88 -14.11 -1.63
N PHE A 207 -17.66 -13.66 -0.66
CA PHE A 207 -18.14 -14.49 0.45
C PHE A 207 -19.65 -14.40 0.60
N ARG A 208 -20.27 -15.55 0.87
CA ARG A 208 -21.62 -15.64 1.42
C ARG A 208 -21.49 -15.98 2.88
N LEU A 209 -22.17 -15.23 3.72
CA LEU A 209 -22.27 -15.56 5.12
C LEU A 209 -23.65 -16.16 5.31
N SER A 210 -23.72 -17.46 5.66
CA SER A 210 -24.99 -17.99 6.10
C SER A 210 -25.40 -17.32 7.41
N LYS A 211 -26.66 -17.53 7.80
CA LYS A 211 -27.27 -16.92 8.96
C LYS A 211 -26.59 -17.41 10.25
N ASN A 212 -25.53 -16.72 10.66
CA ASN A 212 -24.90 -16.98 11.95
C ASN A 212 -25.83 -16.51 13.07
N LYS A 213 -26.17 -17.42 13.99
CA LYS A 213 -27.02 -17.11 15.15
C LYS A 213 -26.24 -16.52 16.33
N ARG A 214 -24.91 -16.47 16.25
CA ARG A 214 -24.05 -16.03 17.36
C ARG A 214 -23.61 -14.59 17.15
N PRO A 215 -23.63 -13.76 18.21
CA PRO A 215 -23.14 -12.40 18.14
C PRO A 215 -21.62 -12.41 17.96
N ILE A 216 -21.12 -11.57 17.05
CA ILE A 216 -19.69 -11.35 16.84
C ILE A 216 -19.43 -9.89 17.17
N LYS A 217 -18.54 -9.59 18.12
CA LYS A 217 -18.34 -8.20 18.58
C LYS A 217 -17.84 -7.30 17.46
N THR A 218 -16.84 -7.75 16.69
CA THR A 218 -16.20 -6.98 15.63
C THR A 218 -16.18 -7.77 14.32
N LEU A 219 -16.69 -7.15 13.25
CA LEU A 219 -16.59 -7.64 11.88
C LEU A 219 -15.66 -6.76 11.08
N VAL A 220 -14.73 -7.37 10.33
CA VAL A 220 -13.79 -6.65 9.45
C VAL A 220 -13.83 -7.27 8.06
N PHE A 221 -14.19 -6.49 7.05
CA PHE A 221 -14.14 -6.86 5.64
C PHE A 221 -13.05 -6.04 4.95
N GLU A 222 -11.97 -6.69 4.49
CA GLU A 222 -10.84 -6.01 3.85
C GLU A 222 -10.64 -6.56 2.43
N TYR A 223 -10.88 -5.78 1.37
CA TYR A 223 -10.86 -6.30 -0.01
C TYR A 223 -11.84 -7.47 -0.27
N ALA A 224 -12.84 -7.67 0.60
CA ALA A 224 -13.80 -8.78 0.53
C ALA A 224 -15.16 -8.30 0.05
N MET A 225 -15.74 -8.98 -0.93
CA MET A 225 -17.09 -8.74 -1.44
C MET A 225 -18.10 -9.59 -0.67
N VAL A 226 -18.94 -8.94 0.14
CA VAL A 226 -19.98 -9.60 0.95
C VAL A 226 -21.33 -8.95 0.70
N PRO A 227 -22.37 -9.70 0.32
CA PRO A 227 -23.71 -9.14 0.12
C PRO A 227 -24.22 -8.45 1.38
N ILE A 228 -24.86 -7.28 1.22
CA ILE A 228 -25.42 -6.52 2.34
C ILE A 228 -26.49 -7.31 3.11
N SER A 229 -27.24 -8.17 2.42
CA SER A 229 -28.19 -9.10 3.03
C SER A 229 -27.52 -9.98 4.08
N ASP A 230 -26.27 -10.33 3.86
CA ASP A 230 -25.50 -11.23 4.70
C ASP A 230 -24.87 -10.42 5.84
N VAL A 231 -24.33 -9.23 5.57
CA VAL A 231 -23.81 -8.30 6.59
C VAL A 231 -24.91 -7.91 7.59
N ASN A 232 -26.12 -7.58 7.11
CA ASN A 232 -27.25 -7.19 7.94
C ASN A 232 -27.77 -8.31 8.85
N GLN A 233 -27.41 -9.57 8.60
CA GLN A 233 -27.80 -10.69 9.46
C GLN A 233 -26.94 -10.79 10.73
N PHE A 234 -25.79 -10.10 10.79
CA PHE A 234 -24.92 -10.18 11.95
C PHE A 234 -25.28 -9.16 13.02
N GLU A 235 -25.46 -9.66 14.24
CA GLU A 235 -25.42 -8.83 15.43
C GLU A 235 -23.96 -8.57 15.82
N CYS A 236 -23.47 -7.39 15.47
CA CYS A 236 -22.14 -6.92 15.86
C CYS A 236 -22.17 -5.53 16.51
N ASP A 237 -21.16 -5.25 17.32
CA ASP A 237 -20.97 -3.95 17.97
C ASP A 237 -20.11 -3.01 17.10
N SER A 238 -19.23 -3.58 16.28
CA SER A 238 -18.29 -2.88 15.40
C SER A 238 -18.23 -3.52 14.01
N LEU A 239 -18.35 -2.71 12.96
CA LEU A 239 -18.20 -3.14 11.57
C LEU A 239 -17.15 -2.27 10.86
N GLU A 240 -16.12 -2.89 10.31
CA GLU A 240 -15.11 -2.24 9.49
C GLU A 240 -15.15 -2.80 8.08
N ILE A 241 -15.19 -1.90 7.09
CA ILE A 241 -15.21 -2.22 5.67
C ILE A 241 -14.08 -1.42 5.05
N SER A 242 -13.06 -2.07 4.51
CA SER A 242 -11.92 -1.39 3.91
C SER A 242 -11.65 -1.92 2.51
N ASN A 243 -11.45 -1.01 1.56
CA ASN A 243 -11.11 -1.32 0.16
C ASN A 243 -12.06 -2.35 -0.45
N ASN A 244 -13.32 -2.28 -0.03
CA ASN A 244 -14.34 -3.22 -0.44
C ASN A 244 -14.77 -2.89 -1.87
N ILE A 245 -14.86 -3.91 -2.72
CA ILE A 245 -15.29 -3.80 -4.11
C ILE A 245 -16.84 -3.71 -4.17
N PHE A 246 -17.46 -2.91 -3.30
CA PHE A 246 -18.87 -2.59 -3.46
C PHE A 246 -19.01 -1.74 -4.72
N ARG A 247 -19.70 -2.30 -5.72
CA ARG A 247 -19.80 -1.70 -7.06
C ARG A 247 -20.74 -0.49 -7.13
N SER A 248 -21.61 -0.26 -6.14
CA SER A 248 -22.47 0.93 -6.15
C SER A 248 -22.60 1.60 -4.79
N THR A 249 -22.70 2.92 -4.82
CA THR A 249 -23.02 3.76 -3.67
C THR A 249 -24.33 3.34 -2.98
N ASP A 250 -25.28 2.78 -3.73
CA ASP A 250 -26.57 2.32 -3.21
C ASP A 250 -26.42 1.20 -2.17
N TYR A 251 -25.35 0.40 -2.25
CA TYR A 251 -25.07 -0.64 -1.25
C TYR A 251 -24.81 -0.05 0.13
N LEU A 252 -24.00 1.01 0.19
CA LEU A 252 -23.69 1.68 1.45
C LEU A 252 -24.93 2.43 1.95
N ASN A 253 -25.66 3.12 1.07
CA ASN A 253 -26.92 3.78 1.43
C ASN A 253 -27.90 2.81 2.12
N LYS A 254 -28.06 1.59 1.59
CA LYS A 254 -28.89 0.54 2.24
C LYS A 254 -28.40 0.13 3.63
N LEU A 255 -27.09 0.06 3.86
CA LEU A 255 -26.52 -0.22 5.19
C LEU A 255 -26.88 0.89 6.18
N PHE A 256 -26.75 2.16 5.76
CA PHE A 256 -27.10 3.32 6.56
C PHE A 256 -28.60 3.36 6.87
N TRP A 257 -29.46 3.12 5.89
CA TRP A 257 -30.91 3.02 6.11
C TRP A 257 -31.27 1.89 7.06
N ASN A 258 -30.63 0.73 6.94
CA ASN A 258 -30.85 -0.37 7.87
C ASN A 258 -30.49 0.03 9.31
N TRP A 259 -29.33 0.69 9.51
CA TRP A 259 -28.95 1.20 10.82
C TRP A 259 -29.92 2.28 11.33
N LYS A 260 -30.34 3.22 10.48
CA LYS A 260 -31.26 4.31 10.85
C LYS A 260 -32.66 3.81 11.21
N ASN A 261 -33.15 2.79 10.52
CA ASN A 261 -34.54 2.34 10.67
C ASN A 261 -34.71 1.21 11.69
N ASN A 262 -33.65 0.42 11.95
CA ASN A 262 -33.75 -0.78 12.79
C ASN A 262 -32.88 -0.68 14.05
N LYS A 263 -33.33 -1.35 15.11
CA LYS A 263 -32.58 -1.43 16.37
C LYS A 263 -31.43 -2.44 16.24
N THR A 264 -30.29 -1.98 15.73
CA THR A 264 -29.06 -2.77 15.61
C THR A 264 -28.14 -2.59 16.82
N ARG A 265 -27.31 -3.60 17.13
CA ARG A 265 -26.20 -3.47 18.10
C ARG A 265 -25.02 -2.65 17.61
N LEU A 266 -24.96 -2.40 16.30
CA LEU A 266 -23.85 -1.72 15.65
C LEU A 266 -23.64 -0.32 16.23
N SER A 267 -22.54 -0.17 16.96
CA SER A 267 -22.15 1.05 17.67
C SER A 267 -21.03 1.83 17.00
N TYR A 268 -20.31 1.15 16.11
CA TYR A 268 -19.20 1.68 15.36
C TYR A 268 -19.23 1.11 13.94
N LEU A 269 -19.23 1.99 12.93
CA LEU A 269 -19.08 1.61 11.53
C LEU A 269 -17.96 2.42 10.91
N ARG A 270 -16.95 1.75 10.36
CA ARG A 270 -15.90 2.40 9.59
C ARG A 270 -15.88 1.87 8.17
N ILE A 271 -15.94 2.76 7.20
CA ILE A 271 -15.83 2.43 5.78
C ILE A 271 -14.63 3.18 5.21
N SER A 272 -13.55 2.46 4.89
CA SER A 272 -12.33 2.99 4.29
C SER A 272 -12.37 2.83 2.77
N PHE A 273 -11.99 3.89 2.07
CA PHE A 273 -12.00 3.97 0.61
C PHE A 273 -10.59 4.22 0.07
N GLU A 274 -10.22 3.51 -0.99
CA GLU A 274 -8.88 3.61 -1.58
C GLU A 274 -8.72 4.84 -2.51
N ARG A 275 -9.85 5.45 -2.95
CA ARG A 275 -9.92 6.57 -3.92
C ARG A 275 -11.16 7.43 -3.69
N ASP A 276 -11.26 8.60 -4.35
CA ASP A 276 -12.43 9.51 -4.42
C ASP A 276 -13.66 8.89 -5.14
N GLN A 277 -13.74 7.55 -5.21
CA GLN A 277 -14.73 6.81 -6.00
C GLN A 277 -16.12 6.79 -5.37
N TYR A 278 -16.27 7.22 -4.13
CA TYR A 278 -17.55 7.18 -3.43
C TYR A 278 -18.08 8.60 -3.27
N ASN A 279 -19.18 8.87 -3.99
CA ASN A 279 -19.93 10.09 -3.79
C ASN A 279 -20.71 9.98 -2.47
N LEU A 280 -20.18 10.62 -1.44
CA LEU A 280 -20.76 10.63 -0.10
C LEU A 280 -22.20 11.18 -0.09
N ILE A 281 -22.48 12.22 -0.89
CA ILE A 281 -23.83 12.79 -1.00
C ILE A 281 -24.80 11.71 -1.45
N ARG A 282 -24.37 10.85 -2.38
CA ARG A 282 -25.16 9.67 -2.78
C ARG A 282 -25.25 8.60 -1.68
N ILE A 283 -24.21 8.38 -0.87
CA ILE A 283 -24.27 7.40 0.24
C ILE A 283 -25.32 7.84 1.25
N LEU A 284 -25.38 9.13 1.55
CA LEU A 284 -26.28 9.72 2.55
C LEU A 284 -27.57 10.26 1.92
N GLU A 285 -27.84 9.97 0.64
CA GLU A 285 -29.00 10.49 -0.06
C GLU A 285 -30.30 10.03 0.61
N GLY A 286 -31.18 11.01 0.88
CA GLY A 286 -32.44 10.81 1.58
C GLY A 286 -32.31 10.68 3.11
N ILE A 287 -31.11 10.71 3.67
CA ILE A 287 -30.91 10.65 5.12
C ILE A 287 -30.84 12.07 5.68
N GLU A 288 -31.72 12.38 6.62
CA GLU A 288 -31.70 13.66 7.34
C GLU A 288 -30.43 13.79 8.17
N LEU A 289 -29.65 14.84 7.91
CA LEU A 289 -28.39 15.15 8.57
C LEU A 289 -28.57 16.41 9.43
N GLU A 290 -28.19 16.32 10.70
CA GLU A 290 -28.11 17.48 11.58
C GLU A 290 -26.67 18.00 11.63
N PRO A 291 -26.44 19.32 11.70
CA PRO A 291 -25.11 19.86 11.93
C PRO A 291 -24.54 19.34 13.26
N SER A 292 -23.34 18.77 13.21
CA SER A 292 -22.63 18.37 14.42
C SER A 292 -22.03 19.57 15.13
N ARG A 293 -21.82 19.46 16.45
CA ARG A 293 -20.96 20.39 17.19
C ARG A 293 -19.47 20.21 16.86
N TYR A 294 -19.11 19.10 16.22
CA TYR A 294 -17.75 18.78 15.80
C TYR A 294 -17.51 19.29 14.37
N ALA A 295 -16.35 19.90 14.13
CA ALA A 295 -15.92 20.28 12.79
C ALA A 295 -15.88 19.04 11.88
N ASP A 296 -16.29 19.21 10.62
CA ASP A 296 -16.25 18.17 9.59
C ASP A 296 -17.04 16.89 9.94
N CYS A 297 -18.12 17.03 10.72
CA CYS A 297 -19.00 15.93 11.06
C CYS A 297 -20.48 16.29 10.86
N PHE A 298 -21.31 15.29 10.63
CA PHE A 298 -22.78 15.38 10.73
C PHE A 298 -23.29 14.49 11.85
N GLU A 299 -24.43 14.85 12.43
CA GLU A 299 -25.15 13.99 13.35
C GLU A 299 -26.31 13.31 12.59
N ILE A 300 -26.49 12.02 12.84
CA ILE A 300 -27.65 11.27 12.38
C ILE A 300 -28.37 10.68 13.58
N LYS A 301 -29.68 10.89 13.61
CA LYS A 301 -30.58 10.27 14.56
C LYS A 301 -31.19 9.00 13.99
N ARG A 302 -31.13 7.93 14.77
CA ARG A 302 -31.80 6.65 14.48
C ARG A 302 -33.29 6.76 14.78
N ASP A 303 -34.14 6.37 13.84
CA ASP A 303 -35.59 6.63 13.89
C ASP A 303 -36.30 5.76 14.93
N CYS A 304 -35.82 4.53 15.12
CA CYS A 304 -36.49 3.57 15.99
C CYS A 304 -36.31 3.84 17.50
N ASP A 305 -35.22 4.48 17.92
CA ASP A 305 -34.93 4.72 19.34
C ASP A 305 -34.24 6.05 19.65
N GLY A 306 -34.12 6.93 18.65
CA GLY A 306 -33.53 8.26 18.81
C GLY A 306 -32.02 8.25 19.08
N LEU A 307 -31.35 7.11 18.91
CA LEU A 307 -29.92 7.02 19.15
C LEU A 307 -29.14 7.92 18.18
N MET A 308 -28.26 8.75 18.72
CA MET A 308 -27.44 9.69 17.95
C MET A 308 -26.10 9.07 17.58
N ALA A 309 -25.74 9.19 16.31
CA ALA A 309 -24.40 8.91 15.85
C ALA A 309 -23.76 10.10 15.17
N VAL A 310 -22.45 10.23 15.35
CA VAL A 310 -21.62 11.22 14.66
C VAL A 310 -21.01 10.54 13.45
N ILE A 311 -21.15 11.17 12.30
CA ILE A 311 -20.49 10.82 11.05
C ILE A 311 -19.33 11.76 10.84
N GLY A 312 -18.11 11.25 10.95
CA GLY A 312 -16.89 11.99 10.68
C GLY A 312 -16.29 11.65 9.32
N PHE A 313 -15.63 12.64 8.72
CA PHE A 313 -14.91 12.48 7.45
C PHE A 313 -13.40 12.54 7.67
N GLY A 314 -12.73 11.41 7.43
CA GLY A 314 -11.29 11.39 7.23
C GLY A 314 -10.97 11.48 5.73
N ARG A 315 -9.70 11.76 5.39
CA ARG A 315 -9.21 11.80 3.99
C ARG A 315 -9.55 10.55 3.17
N ARG A 316 -9.81 9.41 3.82
CA ARG A 316 -10.04 8.11 3.17
C ARG A 316 -11.04 7.21 3.90
N PHE A 317 -11.85 7.75 4.81
CA PHE A 317 -12.82 6.92 5.52
C PHE A 317 -14.03 7.72 5.99
N LEU A 318 -15.15 7.00 6.05
CA LEU A 318 -16.40 7.39 6.68
C LEU A 318 -16.51 6.63 8.00
N GLU A 319 -16.76 7.33 9.09
CA GLU A 319 -16.84 6.72 10.41
C GLU A 319 -18.12 7.14 11.12
N ILE A 320 -18.90 6.17 11.57
CA ILE A 320 -20.06 6.34 12.45
C ILE A 320 -19.66 5.89 13.84
N LYS A 321 -19.87 6.77 14.83
CA LYS A 321 -19.72 6.44 16.25
C LYS A 321 -20.96 6.86 17.01
N HIS A 322 -21.42 6.00 17.92
CA HIS A 322 -22.39 6.42 18.93
C HIS A 322 -21.87 7.63 19.71
N LYS A 323 -22.69 8.67 19.87
CA LYS A 323 -22.29 9.94 20.51
C LYS A 323 -21.73 9.73 21.93
N GLN A 324 -22.28 8.77 22.67
CA GLN A 324 -21.81 8.43 24.03
C GLN A 324 -20.40 7.82 24.07
N ASN A 325 -19.92 7.26 22.95
CA ASN A 325 -18.60 6.63 22.84
C ASN A 325 -17.54 7.58 22.26
N CYS A 326 -17.91 8.79 21.85
CA CYS A 326 -16.98 9.80 21.36
C CYS A 326 -16.23 10.45 22.54
N LYS A 327 -15.08 9.88 22.93
CA LYS A 327 -14.04 10.60 23.70
C LYS A 327 -13.28 11.52 22.75
N ILE A 328 -13.94 12.54 22.22
CA ILE A 328 -13.28 13.53 21.36
C ILE A 328 -13.10 14.77 22.23
N GLU A 329 -11.85 15.13 22.49
CA GLU A 329 -11.48 16.32 23.26
C GLU A 329 -12.28 17.53 22.77
N ASP A 330 -12.91 18.24 23.70
CA ASP A 330 -13.77 19.40 23.44
C ASP A 330 -13.02 20.48 22.65
N GLN A 331 -13.07 20.43 21.32
CA GLN A 331 -12.69 21.58 20.50
C GLN A 331 -13.79 22.64 20.59
N LYS A 332 -13.36 23.88 20.85
CA LYS A 332 -14.19 25.05 21.18
C LYS A 332 -15.47 25.15 20.35
N THR A 333 -16.57 25.35 21.06
CA THR A 333 -17.93 25.58 20.54
C THR A 333 -17.92 26.71 19.51
N ILE A 334 -18.32 26.40 18.27
CA ILE A 334 -18.53 27.42 17.24
C ILE A 334 -19.91 28.05 17.49
N THR A 335 -19.95 29.34 17.82
CA THR A 335 -21.19 30.08 18.02
C THR A 335 -22.06 30.08 16.76
N ALA A 336 -23.29 29.61 16.92
CA ALA A 336 -24.35 29.66 15.94
C ALA A 336 -24.70 31.13 15.63
N ASN A 337 -24.37 31.60 14.43
CA ASN A 337 -25.15 32.55 13.64
C ASN A 337 -24.40 32.89 12.33
N LYS A 338 -25.16 32.88 11.24
CA LYS A 338 -24.80 33.05 9.82
C LYS A 338 -24.41 31.76 9.09
N PHE A 339 -25.33 31.32 8.23
CA PHE A 339 -25.08 30.45 7.08
C PHE A 339 -23.81 30.89 6.33
N PRO A 340 -22.81 30.01 6.16
CA PRO A 340 -21.70 30.27 5.24
C PRO A 340 -21.69 29.20 4.14
N MET A 341 -21.87 29.60 2.88
CA MET A 341 -21.56 28.72 1.75
C MET A 341 -20.06 28.37 1.71
N PHE A 342 -19.20 29.15 2.36
CA PHE A 342 -17.79 28.83 2.57
C PHE A 342 -17.31 29.42 3.91
N LYS A 343 -16.80 28.57 4.81
CA LYS A 343 -15.97 28.97 5.94
C LYS A 343 -14.68 28.16 5.85
N LEU A 344 -13.58 28.81 5.48
CA LEU A 344 -12.24 28.25 5.69
C LEU A 344 -11.83 28.48 7.15
N PRO A 345 -11.09 27.56 7.79
CA PRO A 345 -10.48 27.83 9.08
C PRO A 345 -9.46 28.94 8.92
N LEU A 346 -9.57 29.98 9.76
CA LEU A 346 -8.50 30.93 10.02
C LEU A 346 -7.38 30.18 10.76
N LEU A 347 -6.57 29.43 10.01
CA LEU A 347 -5.28 28.96 10.47
C LEU A 347 -4.28 30.08 10.19
N THR A 348 -3.81 30.73 11.25
CA THR A 348 -2.58 31.51 11.23
C THR A 348 -1.42 30.56 10.93
N CYS A 349 -1.12 30.36 9.64
CA CYS A 349 -0.04 29.50 9.16
C CYS A 349 1.22 30.34 8.92
N ASN A 350 2.25 30.10 9.72
CA ASN A 350 3.51 30.85 9.72
C ASN A 350 4.49 30.50 8.57
N ARG A 351 4.08 29.78 7.52
CA ARG A 351 4.93 29.51 6.33
C ARG A 351 4.09 29.41 5.04
N PRO A 352 4.19 30.37 4.10
CA PRO A 352 3.33 30.42 2.90
C PRO A 352 3.70 29.44 1.78
N GLU A 353 4.88 28.81 1.82
CA GLU A 353 5.52 28.34 0.58
C GLU A 353 4.98 27.01 0.01
N ASP A 354 4.19 26.23 0.75
CA ASP A 354 3.66 24.93 0.27
C ASP A 354 2.18 24.68 0.67
N THR A 355 1.35 25.71 0.70
CA THR A 355 -0.07 25.53 1.05
C THR A 355 -0.89 25.10 -0.16
N ILE A 356 -1.18 23.81 -0.27
CA ILE A 356 -2.10 23.28 -1.29
C ILE A 356 -3.53 23.37 -0.77
N ILE A 357 -4.35 24.23 -1.39
CA ILE A 357 -5.78 24.35 -1.10
C ILE A 357 -6.54 23.45 -2.07
N TYR A 358 -7.28 22.47 -1.55
CA TYR A 358 -8.14 21.61 -2.35
C TYR A 358 -9.57 22.13 -2.31
N CYS A 359 -10.09 22.54 -3.46
CA CYS A 359 -11.49 22.91 -3.63
C CYS A 359 -12.16 21.84 -4.51
N THR A 360 -13.27 21.28 -4.05
CA THR A 360 -14.10 20.33 -4.82
C THR A 360 -15.43 20.99 -5.14
N PRO A 361 -15.58 21.65 -6.29
CA PRO A 361 -16.77 22.44 -6.60
C PRO A 361 -17.94 21.59 -7.10
N ILE A 362 -19.15 22.10 -6.86
CA ILE A 362 -20.44 21.46 -7.17
C ILE A 362 -20.80 21.64 -8.67
N ASN A 363 -20.28 22.68 -9.33
CA ASN A 363 -20.42 22.96 -10.77
C ASN A 363 -19.11 23.56 -11.34
N SER A 364 -18.85 23.37 -12.63
CA SER A 364 -17.62 23.84 -13.31
C SER A 364 -17.48 25.36 -13.34
N ALA A 365 -18.59 26.10 -13.41
CA ALA A 365 -18.58 27.56 -13.34
C ALA A 365 -18.15 28.07 -11.95
N ASP A 366 -18.49 27.35 -10.88
CA ASP A 366 -18.16 27.73 -9.50
C ASP A 366 -16.66 27.53 -9.20
N VAL A 367 -15.98 26.62 -9.92
CA VAL A 367 -14.52 26.42 -9.83
C VAL A 367 -13.81 27.73 -10.16
N LEU A 368 -14.20 28.34 -11.29
CA LEU A 368 -13.53 29.52 -11.82
C LEU A 368 -13.82 30.75 -10.98
N VAL A 369 -15.07 30.93 -10.54
CA VAL A 369 -15.45 32.05 -9.67
C VAL A 369 -14.70 31.95 -8.33
N ALA A 370 -14.63 30.76 -7.72
CA ALA A 370 -13.86 30.56 -6.50
C ALA A 370 -12.37 30.80 -6.74
N PHE A 371 -11.82 30.29 -7.84
CA PHE A 371 -10.42 30.45 -8.19
C PHE A 371 -10.04 31.91 -8.46
N GLU A 372 -10.82 32.64 -9.24
CA GLU A 372 -10.64 34.09 -9.48
C GLU A 372 -10.70 34.87 -8.17
N TYR A 373 -11.63 34.51 -7.28
CA TYR A 373 -11.72 35.08 -5.94
C TYR A 373 -10.45 34.81 -5.11
N PHE A 374 -9.89 33.59 -5.16
CA PHE A 374 -8.60 33.26 -4.52
C PHE A 374 -7.42 34.04 -5.14
N LEU A 375 -7.36 34.15 -6.46
CA LEU A 375 -6.33 34.93 -7.14
C LEU A 375 -6.39 36.41 -6.75
N GLY A 376 -7.60 36.96 -6.65
CA GLY A 376 -7.85 38.33 -6.20
C GLY A 376 -7.44 38.56 -4.74
N LEU A 377 -7.71 37.60 -3.85
CA LEU A 377 -7.39 37.68 -2.43
C LEU A 377 -5.89 37.62 -2.13
N TYR A 378 -5.17 36.71 -2.79
CA TYR A 378 -3.82 36.34 -2.38
C TYR A 378 -2.72 36.83 -3.32
N LYS A 379 -3.07 37.46 -4.45
CA LYS A 379 -2.12 38.10 -5.39
C LYS A 379 -0.93 37.19 -5.75
N PHE A 380 -1.21 35.93 -6.09
CA PHE A 380 -0.17 34.95 -6.41
C PHE A 380 0.68 35.40 -7.61
N GLN A 381 2.01 35.25 -7.50
CA GLN A 381 2.94 35.53 -8.62
C GLN A 381 2.89 34.45 -9.70
N THR A 382 2.62 33.21 -9.29
CA THR A 382 2.54 32.04 -10.16
C THR A 382 1.39 31.16 -9.70
N VAL A 383 0.62 30.70 -10.68
CA VAL A 383 -0.56 29.88 -10.46
C VAL A 383 -0.43 28.66 -11.35
N SER A 384 -0.53 27.48 -10.76
CA SER A 384 -0.51 26.21 -11.49
C SER A 384 -1.87 25.54 -11.41
N TYR A 385 -2.32 24.97 -12.53
CA TYR A 385 -3.57 24.22 -12.61
C TYR A 385 -3.26 22.81 -13.10
N ARG A 386 -3.83 21.78 -12.44
CA ARG A 386 -3.66 20.37 -12.82
C ARG A 386 -5.03 19.74 -13.01
N ALA A 387 -5.46 19.55 -14.26
CA ALA A 387 -6.63 18.73 -14.56
C ALA A 387 -6.26 17.24 -14.50
N ARG A 388 -7.04 16.44 -13.77
CA ARG A 388 -7.04 14.97 -13.86
C ARG A 388 -8.39 14.51 -14.39
N ASP A 389 -8.36 13.64 -15.40
CA ASP A 389 -9.48 12.88 -15.95
C ASP A 389 -10.64 13.68 -16.59
N PRO A 390 -10.53 14.03 -17.89
CA PRO A 390 -11.55 14.77 -18.64
C PRO A 390 -12.60 13.85 -19.28
N THR A 391 -12.73 12.59 -18.86
CA THR A 391 -13.75 11.68 -19.39
C THR A 391 -15.19 12.08 -19.03
N TYR A 392 -15.36 13.09 -18.17
CA TYR A 392 -16.61 13.83 -18.08
C TYR A 392 -16.73 14.78 -19.27
N THR A 393 -17.54 14.41 -20.25
CA THR A 393 -18.05 15.34 -21.26
C THR A 393 -18.83 16.46 -20.55
N TYR A 394 -18.17 17.59 -20.32
CA TYR A 394 -18.82 18.82 -19.86
C TYR A 394 -19.35 19.56 -21.10
N ASN A 395 -20.63 19.90 -21.07
CA ASN A 395 -21.36 20.55 -22.16
C ASN A 395 -20.74 21.89 -22.61
N ASP A 396 -21.02 22.23 -23.88
CA ASP A 396 -20.57 23.36 -24.72
C ASP A 396 -20.72 24.77 -24.11
N GLY A 397 -20.05 25.06 -22.99
CA GLY A 397 -19.89 26.40 -22.45
C GLY A 397 -18.68 27.11 -23.05
N VAL A 398 -18.88 28.34 -23.56
CA VAL A 398 -17.78 29.22 -23.99
C VAL A 398 -17.00 29.67 -22.75
N TRP A 399 -15.76 29.21 -22.62
CA TRP A 399 -14.86 29.58 -21.54
C TRP A 399 -14.27 30.98 -21.78
N GLN A 400 -14.27 31.84 -20.75
CA GLN A 400 -13.37 32.99 -20.65
C GLN A 400 -12.45 32.73 -19.47
N VAL A 401 -11.15 32.50 -19.71
CA VAL A 401 -10.15 32.19 -18.67
C VAL A 401 -9.08 33.29 -18.68
N PRO A 402 -8.62 33.79 -17.51
CA PRO A 402 -7.49 34.71 -17.43
C PRO A 402 -6.18 34.06 -17.92
N LYS A 403 -5.20 34.87 -18.32
CA LYS A 403 -3.86 34.43 -18.77
C LYS A 403 -3.15 33.63 -17.65
N ILE A 404 -3.18 32.30 -17.72
CA ILE A 404 -2.60 31.41 -16.70
C ILE A 404 -1.87 30.24 -17.38
N ASN A 405 -0.72 29.83 -16.81
CA ASN A 405 0.04 28.65 -17.21
C ASN A 405 -0.80 27.37 -16.94
N LEU A 406 -1.34 26.79 -18.01
CA LEU A 406 -2.16 25.58 -17.96
C LEU A 406 -1.29 24.32 -18.06
N TRP A 407 -1.39 23.44 -17.07
CA TRP A 407 -0.83 22.08 -17.11
C TRP A 407 -1.99 21.08 -17.23
N ASN A 408 -1.93 20.20 -18.23
CA ASN A 408 -2.94 19.22 -18.63
C ASN A 408 -4.16 19.76 -19.41
N LEU A 409 -4.17 19.47 -20.71
CA LEU A 409 -5.35 19.56 -21.58
C LEU A 409 -5.61 18.20 -22.23
N ALA A 410 -6.83 17.69 -22.16
CA ALA A 410 -7.27 16.69 -23.12
C ALA A 410 -7.73 17.38 -24.39
N LEU A 411 -6.99 17.14 -25.46
CA LEU A 411 -7.29 17.66 -26.78
C LEU A 411 -8.48 16.89 -27.38
N GLY A 412 -9.70 17.31 -27.05
CA GLY A 412 -10.85 17.17 -27.94
C GLY A 412 -10.71 18.22 -29.04
N THR A 413 -10.69 17.81 -30.30
CA THR A 413 -10.30 18.66 -31.43
C THR A 413 -11.38 19.68 -31.82
N SER A 414 -11.62 20.71 -30.98
CA SER A 414 -12.39 21.88 -31.41
C SER A 414 -11.44 22.95 -31.95
N SER A 415 -11.79 23.59 -33.07
CA SER A 415 -10.96 24.62 -33.72
C SER A 415 -10.76 25.88 -32.87
N ASN A 416 -11.55 26.06 -31.81
CA ASN A 416 -11.48 27.19 -30.89
C ASN A 416 -10.36 27.05 -29.84
N ASP A 417 -9.72 25.89 -29.71
CA ASP A 417 -8.73 25.66 -28.65
C ASP A 417 -7.36 26.32 -28.93
N SER A 418 -7.14 26.78 -30.16
CA SER A 418 -5.87 27.35 -30.64
C SER A 418 -5.44 28.66 -29.95
N LYS A 419 -6.40 29.48 -29.47
CA LYS A 419 -6.11 30.75 -28.78
C LYS A 419 -5.50 30.54 -27.39
N TRP A 420 -5.76 29.41 -26.75
CA TRP A 420 -5.29 29.14 -25.38
C TRP A 420 -3.79 28.81 -25.31
N PHE A 421 -3.28 28.10 -26.33
CA PHE A 421 -1.88 27.67 -26.39
C PHE A 421 -0.88 28.82 -26.53
N GLN A 422 -1.32 30.04 -26.87
CA GLN A 422 -0.45 31.20 -27.01
C GLN A 422 0.11 31.72 -25.67
N SER A 423 -0.47 31.31 -24.54
CA SER A 423 -0.10 31.81 -23.20
C SER A 423 0.63 30.78 -22.33
N ILE A 424 0.88 29.57 -22.83
CA ILE A 424 1.42 28.45 -22.05
C ILE A 424 2.93 28.33 -22.30
N ASN A 425 3.72 28.43 -21.23
CA ASN A 425 5.17 28.19 -21.31
C ASN A 425 5.53 26.69 -21.23
N ASP A 426 4.81 25.92 -20.43
CA ASP A 426 5.10 24.50 -20.20
C ASP A 426 3.80 23.68 -20.28
N LEU A 427 3.81 22.59 -21.05
CA LEU A 427 2.65 21.75 -21.30
C LEU A 427 2.91 20.30 -20.91
N GLU A 428 2.20 19.79 -19.92
CA GLU A 428 2.14 18.35 -19.61
C GLU A 428 0.84 17.74 -20.14
N VAL A 429 0.92 16.54 -20.71
CA VAL A 429 -0.23 15.80 -21.25
C VAL A 429 -0.19 14.35 -20.77
N GLU A 430 -1.06 14.04 -19.81
CA GLU A 430 -1.14 12.71 -19.20
C GLU A 430 -2.07 11.73 -19.96
N VAL A 431 -2.81 12.21 -20.96
CA VAL A 431 -3.84 11.43 -21.69
C VAL A 431 -3.39 11.03 -23.10
N PRO A 432 -4.01 10.00 -23.72
CA PRO A 432 -3.69 9.59 -25.09
C PRO A 432 -4.02 10.66 -26.14
N VAL A 433 -2.99 11.26 -26.74
CA VAL A 433 -3.13 12.28 -27.80
C VAL A 433 -3.06 11.63 -29.19
N ARG A 434 -4.02 11.94 -30.07
CA ARG A 434 -4.03 11.47 -31.47
C ARG A 434 -3.34 12.41 -32.44
N LYS A 435 -3.35 13.71 -32.16
CA LYS A 435 -2.71 14.75 -33.00
C LYS A 435 -2.34 15.93 -32.13
N LEU A 436 -1.16 16.49 -32.36
CA LEU A 436 -0.72 17.74 -31.74
C LEU A 436 -1.11 18.93 -32.62
N PRO A 437 -1.67 20.02 -32.05
CA PRO A 437 -1.90 21.26 -32.77
C PRO A 437 -0.60 21.85 -33.35
N GLU A 438 -0.66 22.34 -34.59
CA GLU A 438 0.49 22.96 -35.26
C GLU A 438 0.88 24.31 -34.62
N THR A 439 -0.04 24.93 -33.87
CA THR A 439 0.12 26.24 -33.22
C THR A 439 0.87 26.19 -31.88
N MET A 440 1.53 25.08 -31.53
CA MET A 440 2.23 24.93 -30.24
C MET A 440 3.64 25.53 -30.21
N SER A 441 4.11 26.18 -31.29
CA SER A 441 5.50 26.63 -31.46
C SER A 441 6.05 27.61 -30.40
N HIS A 442 5.16 28.20 -29.58
CA HIS A 442 5.49 29.13 -28.50
C HIS A 442 5.83 28.43 -27.18
N ILE A 443 5.42 27.17 -27.01
CA ILE A 443 5.60 26.41 -25.76
C ILE A 443 7.09 26.07 -25.60
N ARG A 444 7.63 26.34 -24.41
CA ARG A 444 9.05 26.08 -24.09
C ARG A 444 9.29 24.62 -23.75
N SER A 445 8.47 24.03 -22.88
CA SER A 445 8.60 22.63 -22.44
C SER A 445 7.33 21.82 -22.74
N ILE A 446 7.48 20.60 -23.24
CA ILE A 446 6.37 19.66 -23.42
C ILE A 446 6.68 18.29 -22.79
N SER A 447 5.73 17.73 -22.05
CA SER A 447 5.80 16.40 -21.44
C SER A 447 4.60 15.55 -21.85
N LEU A 448 4.83 14.39 -22.46
CA LEU A 448 3.80 13.49 -22.99
C LEU A 448 3.88 12.14 -22.29
N THR A 449 2.88 11.77 -21.48
CA THR A 449 2.93 10.56 -20.65
C THR A 449 2.31 9.33 -21.29
N GLN A 450 1.40 9.51 -22.26
CA GLN A 450 0.77 8.41 -22.99
C GLN A 450 0.65 8.72 -24.51
N PRO A 451 1.76 8.93 -25.24
CA PRO A 451 1.70 9.37 -26.62
C PRO A 451 1.50 8.22 -27.62
N GLN A 452 0.97 7.06 -27.22
CA GLN A 452 0.98 5.85 -28.06
C GLN A 452 0.20 5.98 -29.38
N LYS A 453 -0.65 7.01 -29.50
CA LYS A 453 -1.42 7.29 -30.72
C LYS A 453 -0.75 8.34 -31.63
N LEU A 454 0.34 8.97 -31.20
CA LEU A 454 1.12 9.88 -32.05
C LEU A 454 2.08 9.08 -32.93
N SER A 455 2.18 9.46 -34.20
CA SER A 455 3.20 8.88 -35.07
C SER A 455 4.58 9.44 -34.70
N PHE A 456 5.64 8.70 -35.03
CA PHE A 456 7.01 9.22 -34.89
C PHE A 456 7.22 10.53 -35.65
N ASN A 457 6.59 10.69 -36.82
CA ASN A 457 6.67 11.93 -37.61
C ASN A 457 6.02 13.13 -36.89
N ASP A 458 4.97 12.90 -36.10
CA ASP A 458 4.36 13.96 -35.29
C ASP A 458 5.27 14.35 -34.13
N LEU A 459 5.90 13.37 -33.48
CA LEU A 459 6.89 13.60 -32.43
C LEU A 459 8.14 14.32 -32.96
N LEU A 460 8.61 13.98 -34.16
CA LEU A 460 9.79 14.59 -34.78
C LEU A 460 9.59 16.07 -35.13
N LYS A 461 8.34 16.50 -35.34
CA LYS A 461 7.99 17.92 -35.58
C LYS A 461 8.07 18.78 -34.32
N LEU A 462 8.16 18.18 -33.14
CA LEU A 462 8.32 18.91 -31.88
C LEU A 462 9.66 19.66 -31.88
N ASN A 463 9.59 20.99 -31.77
CA ASN A 463 10.77 21.86 -31.76
C ASN A 463 10.74 22.79 -30.54
N HIS A 464 10.49 22.21 -29.37
CA HIS A 464 10.47 22.87 -28.06
C HIS A 464 11.84 22.77 -27.39
N SER A 465 12.13 23.63 -26.41
CA SER A 465 13.43 23.56 -25.72
C SER A 465 13.56 22.33 -24.85
N SER A 466 12.47 21.87 -24.24
CA SER A 466 12.44 20.66 -23.44
C SER A 466 11.32 19.75 -23.92
N ILE A 467 11.65 18.48 -24.17
CA ILE A 467 10.71 17.45 -24.64
C ILE A 467 10.87 16.22 -23.74
N SER A 468 9.80 15.81 -23.07
CA SER A 468 9.73 14.56 -22.31
C SER A 468 8.66 13.66 -22.90
N VAL A 469 8.99 12.40 -23.17
CA VAL A 469 8.07 11.41 -23.75
C VAL A 469 8.18 10.13 -22.93
N SER A 470 7.10 9.70 -22.29
CA SER A 470 7.07 8.46 -21.51
C SER A 470 6.01 7.49 -22.00
N ASN A 471 6.19 6.20 -21.68
CA ASN A 471 5.32 5.09 -22.05
C ASN A 471 5.05 4.96 -23.57
N HIS A 472 6.01 5.37 -24.41
CA HIS A 472 5.93 5.20 -25.86
C HIS A 472 6.70 3.95 -26.32
N GLU A 473 6.30 3.40 -27.46
CA GLU A 473 6.93 2.24 -28.12
C GLU A 473 7.99 2.67 -29.16
N LEU A 474 8.79 3.71 -28.86
CA LEU A 474 9.87 4.11 -29.76
C LEU A 474 10.93 3.02 -29.82
N THR A 475 11.17 2.50 -31.03
CA THR A 475 12.28 1.60 -31.29
C THR A 475 13.61 2.36 -31.27
N GLU A 476 14.70 1.66 -31.02
CA GLU A 476 16.03 2.27 -30.95
C GLU A 476 16.45 2.92 -32.28
N GLY A 477 15.98 2.37 -33.42
CA GLY A 477 16.19 2.98 -34.74
C GLY A 477 15.46 4.32 -34.91
N LEU A 478 14.27 4.47 -34.34
CA LEU A 478 13.54 5.75 -34.34
C LEU A 478 14.23 6.77 -33.44
N ILE A 479 14.69 6.36 -32.26
CA ILE A 479 15.44 7.24 -31.35
C ILE A 479 16.74 7.71 -32.00
N LYS A 480 17.49 6.80 -32.65
CA LYS A 480 18.66 7.13 -33.46
C LYS A 480 18.34 8.17 -34.53
N THR A 481 17.20 8.03 -35.20
CA THR A 481 16.74 8.98 -36.21
C THR A 481 16.44 10.35 -35.60
N TRP A 482 15.83 10.41 -34.41
CA TRP A 482 15.55 11.68 -33.72
C TRP A 482 16.82 12.41 -33.29
N ILE A 483 17.79 11.69 -32.70
CA ILE A 483 19.09 12.26 -32.32
C ILE A 483 19.87 12.74 -33.56
N LYS A 484 19.83 11.96 -34.65
CA LYS A 484 20.42 12.37 -35.93
C LYS A 484 19.75 13.64 -36.47
N HIS A 485 18.42 13.73 -36.41
CA HIS A 485 17.68 14.94 -36.80
C HIS A 485 18.11 16.16 -35.99
N TRP A 486 18.26 16.02 -34.65
CA TRP A 486 18.79 17.08 -33.80
C TRP A 486 20.21 17.51 -34.21
N LYS A 487 21.09 16.55 -34.52
CA LYS A 487 22.48 16.80 -34.93
C LYS A 487 22.58 17.51 -36.29
N GLU A 488 21.68 17.23 -37.22
CA GLU A 488 21.73 17.73 -38.59
C GLU A 488 20.97 19.05 -38.77
N ASN A 489 20.02 19.38 -37.90
CA ASN A 489 19.13 20.52 -38.05
C ASN A 489 19.27 21.51 -36.89
N ASN A 490 19.05 22.79 -37.17
CA ASN A 490 19.03 23.83 -36.16
C ASN A 490 17.71 23.79 -35.35
N THR A 491 17.63 22.85 -34.42
CA THR A 491 16.48 22.69 -33.53
C THR A 491 16.63 23.54 -32.26
N LYS A 492 15.52 23.85 -31.60
CA LYS A 492 15.49 24.54 -30.31
C LYS A 492 15.69 23.59 -29.12
N ILE A 493 15.76 22.28 -29.36
CA ILE A 493 15.77 21.24 -28.33
C ILE A 493 17.07 21.33 -27.53
N GLU A 494 16.93 21.69 -26.25
CA GLU A 494 17.97 21.71 -25.23
C GLU A 494 17.91 20.45 -24.35
N THR A 495 16.73 19.81 -24.20
CA THR A 495 16.56 18.58 -23.43
C THR A 495 15.56 17.65 -24.09
N LEU A 496 15.91 16.37 -24.21
CA LEU A 496 15.06 15.28 -24.69
C LEU A 496 15.14 14.10 -23.73
N SER A 497 14.02 13.75 -23.09
CA SER A 497 13.94 12.65 -22.12
C SER A 497 12.93 11.61 -22.59
N LEU A 498 13.36 10.36 -22.75
CA LEU A 498 12.54 9.27 -23.28
C LEU A 498 12.45 8.12 -22.26
N LEU A 499 11.23 7.70 -21.92
CA LEU A 499 10.97 6.53 -21.08
C LEU A 499 10.15 5.47 -21.83
N LYS A 500 10.69 4.26 -21.94
CA LYS A 500 9.96 3.10 -22.47
C LYS A 500 8.92 2.60 -21.48
N LYS A 501 7.81 2.06 -22.00
CA LYS A 501 6.74 1.40 -21.24
C LYS A 501 7.23 0.19 -20.43
N GLN A 502 8.28 -0.48 -20.92
CA GLN A 502 8.94 -1.59 -20.23
C GLN A 502 10.32 -1.15 -19.78
N TRP A 503 10.74 -1.59 -18.59
CA TRP A 503 12.03 -1.29 -17.94
C TRP A 503 13.22 -1.98 -18.63
N HIS A 504 13.26 -1.97 -19.96
CA HIS A 504 14.34 -2.54 -20.74
C HIS A 504 15.37 -1.44 -21.04
N THR A 505 16.64 -1.75 -20.79
CA THR A 505 17.77 -0.84 -21.00
C THR A 505 17.88 -0.45 -22.47
N TYR A 506 18.13 0.81 -22.77
CA TYR A 506 18.44 1.28 -24.12
C TYR A 506 19.83 0.80 -24.56
N ASN A 507 19.97 0.29 -25.78
CA ASN A 507 21.27 0.02 -26.36
C ASN A 507 21.90 1.33 -26.91
N LEU A 508 22.61 2.06 -26.05
CA LEU A 508 23.27 3.31 -26.41
C LEU A 508 24.31 3.15 -27.53
N GLU A 509 24.98 2.01 -27.62
CA GLU A 509 25.96 1.75 -28.69
C GLU A 509 25.28 1.75 -30.06
N TYR A 510 24.15 1.05 -30.16
CA TYR A 510 23.34 1.00 -31.37
C TYR A 510 22.70 2.35 -31.69
N ILE A 511 22.07 3.01 -30.70
CA ILE A 511 21.39 4.31 -30.89
C ILE A 511 22.37 5.36 -31.41
N LEU A 512 23.58 5.39 -30.87
CA LEU A 512 24.60 6.37 -31.23
C LEU A 512 25.54 5.89 -32.35
N SER A 513 25.27 4.73 -32.97
CA SER A 513 26.11 4.20 -34.04
C SER A 513 26.09 5.11 -35.27
N GLY A 514 27.26 5.40 -35.83
CA GLY A 514 27.41 6.31 -36.98
C GLY A 514 27.33 7.80 -36.64
N LEU A 515 27.21 8.16 -35.36
CA LEU A 515 27.42 9.53 -34.90
C LEU A 515 28.88 9.69 -34.47
N ASN A 516 29.51 10.81 -34.84
CA ASN A 516 30.81 11.18 -34.26
C ASN A 516 30.59 11.52 -32.78
N LYS A 517 30.87 10.54 -31.93
CA LYS A 517 30.68 10.58 -30.48
C LYS A 517 32.01 10.29 -29.79
N LYS A 518 32.21 10.90 -28.64
CA LYS A 518 33.35 10.61 -27.75
C LYS A 518 32.84 10.46 -26.32
N PRO A 519 33.60 9.80 -25.42
CA PRO A 519 33.28 9.81 -24.00
C PRO A 519 33.07 11.25 -23.52
N TRP A 520 32.06 11.47 -22.69
CA TRP A 520 31.79 12.80 -22.17
C TRP A 520 32.85 13.19 -21.13
N GLU A 521 33.69 14.17 -21.50
CA GLU A 521 34.89 14.58 -20.74
C GLU A 521 34.86 16.06 -20.30
N THR A 522 33.84 16.84 -20.71
CA THR A 522 33.79 18.30 -20.53
C THR A 522 33.07 18.77 -19.24
N LYS A 523 33.90 19.22 -18.28
CA LYS A 523 33.81 20.19 -17.14
C LYS A 523 32.61 20.32 -16.16
N ASN A 524 33.01 20.87 -15.00
CA ASN A 524 32.47 20.85 -13.62
C ASN A 524 32.37 19.45 -13.00
N GLU A 525 33.36 19.11 -12.17
CA GLU A 525 33.39 17.86 -11.39
C GLU A 525 32.10 17.66 -10.59
N LYS A 526 31.49 18.75 -10.10
CA LYS A 526 30.23 18.72 -9.36
C LYS A 526 29.03 18.33 -10.22
N GLU A 527 28.91 18.86 -11.45
CA GLU A 527 27.82 18.51 -12.37
C GLU A 527 28.02 17.11 -12.95
N ARG A 528 29.27 16.73 -13.21
CA ARG A 528 29.64 15.37 -13.59
C ARG A 528 29.31 14.38 -12.48
N GLU A 529 29.57 14.71 -11.22
CA GLU A 529 29.27 13.86 -10.08
C GLU A 529 27.76 13.73 -9.86
N GLU A 530 26.99 14.83 -9.94
CA GLU A 530 25.52 14.81 -9.85
C GLU A 530 24.88 14.00 -11.00
N TYR A 531 25.43 14.13 -12.21
CA TYR A 531 24.97 13.40 -13.37
C TYR A 531 25.37 11.90 -13.29
N LEU A 532 26.61 11.59 -12.92
CA LEU A 532 27.09 10.22 -12.78
C LEU A 532 26.38 9.46 -11.65
N GLN A 533 26.11 10.12 -10.51
CA GLN A 533 25.37 9.52 -9.39
C GLN A 533 23.94 9.11 -9.77
N SER A 534 23.35 9.73 -10.80
CA SER A 534 21.98 9.45 -11.26
C SER A 534 21.91 8.69 -12.59
N SER A 535 23.05 8.51 -13.27
CA SER A 535 23.15 7.79 -14.54
C SER A 535 23.47 6.31 -14.34
N MET A 536 22.91 5.45 -15.20
CA MET A 536 23.27 4.05 -15.30
C MET A 536 24.15 3.85 -16.54
N GLY A 537 25.46 3.77 -16.35
CA GLY A 537 26.42 3.44 -17.42
C GLY A 537 27.14 4.63 -18.06
N ALA A 538 27.62 4.45 -19.28
CA ALA A 538 28.43 5.44 -19.99
C ALA A 538 27.59 6.60 -20.54
N VAL A 539 28.16 7.80 -20.50
CA VAL A 539 27.59 9.03 -21.07
C VAL A 539 28.48 9.48 -22.23
N TRP A 540 27.86 9.82 -23.35
CA TRP A 540 28.55 10.17 -24.60
C TRP A 540 28.29 11.62 -24.97
N GLU A 541 29.32 12.30 -25.48
CA GLU A 541 29.19 13.64 -26.07
C GLU A 541 28.99 13.53 -27.58
N ILE A 542 28.03 14.29 -28.10
CA ILE A 542 27.81 14.52 -29.53
C ILE A 542 27.78 16.03 -29.82
N GLN A 543 28.15 16.40 -31.04
CA GLN A 543 28.18 17.80 -31.49
C GLN A 543 27.26 18.01 -32.69
N ARG A 544 26.44 19.06 -32.66
CA ARG A 544 25.55 19.47 -33.75
C ARG A 544 26.33 20.10 -34.90
N ASN A 545 25.98 19.75 -36.13
CA ASN A 545 26.75 20.13 -37.32
C ASN A 545 26.57 21.62 -37.68
N SER A 546 25.39 22.17 -37.43
CA SER A 546 25.01 23.52 -37.90
C SER A 546 25.70 24.64 -37.15
N ASP A 547 25.90 24.48 -35.83
CA ASP A 547 26.34 25.55 -34.93
C ASP A 547 27.36 25.09 -33.89
N GLY A 548 27.78 23.82 -33.97
CA GLY A 548 28.76 23.26 -33.05
C GLY A 548 28.23 23.02 -31.63
N ALA A 549 26.92 23.16 -31.37
CA ALA A 549 26.34 22.92 -30.05
C ALA A 549 26.61 21.49 -29.57
N LYS A 550 26.97 21.30 -28.29
CA LYS A 550 27.31 20.00 -27.72
C LYS A 550 26.19 19.46 -26.85
N ALA A 551 26.00 18.14 -26.84
CA ALA A 551 25.01 17.47 -26.03
C ALA A 551 25.50 16.12 -25.49
N SER A 552 24.96 15.72 -24.33
CA SER A 552 25.24 14.45 -23.68
C SER A 552 24.12 13.53 -24.06
N VAL A 553 24.43 12.25 -24.18
CA VAL A 553 23.43 11.21 -24.30
C VAL A 553 23.79 10.08 -23.34
N GLY A 554 22.86 9.75 -22.44
CA GLY A 554 23.05 8.71 -21.44
C GLY A 554 21.72 8.15 -20.93
N ILE A 555 21.80 7.16 -20.04
CA ILE A 555 20.62 6.61 -19.34
C ILE A 555 20.61 7.15 -17.92
N ARG A 556 19.54 7.85 -17.51
CA ARG A 556 19.38 8.46 -16.19
C ARG A 556 18.05 8.06 -15.57
N GLY A 557 18.05 7.43 -14.40
CA GLY A 557 16.81 7.01 -13.72
C GLY A 557 15.86 6.16 -14.58
N GLY A 558 16.37 5.39 -15.54
CA GLY A 558 15.59 4.61 -16.51
C GLY A 558 15.20 5.34 -17.81
N TYR A 559 15.45 6.64 -17.90
CA TYR A 559 15.22 7.46 -19.09
C TYR A 559 16.46 7.44 -19.99
N LEU A 560 16.28 7.47 -21.31
CA LEU A 560 17.32 7.97 -22.21
C LEU A 560 17.20 9.49 -22.23
N GLU A 561 18.26 10.17 -21.82
CA GLU A 561 18.32 11.63 -21.73
C GLU A 561 19.37 12.16 -22.70
N MET A 562 18.97 13.14 -23.52
CA MET A 562 19.87 14.01 -24.26
C MET A 562 19.77 15.44 -23.72
N LYS A 563 20.90 16.04 -23.34
CA LYS A 563 20.93 17.40 -22.78
C LYS A 563 22.00 18.24 -23.49
N VAL A 564 21.61 19.38 -24.03
CA VAL A 564 22.50 20.36 -24.67
C VAL A 564 23.11 21.26 -23.59
N TRP A 565 24.38 21.60 -23.74
CA TRP A 565 25.05 22.60 -22.90
C TRP A 565 25.69 23.69 -23.74
N LYS A 566 25.95 24.79 -23.07
CA LYS A 566 26.76 25.91 -23.57
C LYS A 566 28.14 25.78 -22.92
N ASP A 567 29.18 26.00 -23.72
CA ASP A 567 30.58 26.02 -23.24
C ASP A 567 30.83 27.17 -22.26
#